data_AF-A0A183GMG4-F1
#
_entry.id   AF-A0A183GMG4-F1
#
_cell.length_a   1.000
_cell.length_b   1.000
_cell.length_c   1.000
_cell.angle_alpha   90.00
_cell.angle_beta   90.00
_cell.angle_gamma   90.00
#
_symmetry.space_group_name_H-M   'P 1'
#
loop_
_entity.id
_entity.type
_entity.pdbx_description
1 polymer ?
#
loop_
_entity_poly.entity_id
_entity_poly.type
_entity_poly.pdbx_seq_one_letter_code
_entity_poly.pdbx_strand_id
1 'polypeptide(L)' 'MKDIRLKSHTMIADFQDETDPKKIDELIGRAEFVVKEVEALYSLRKYRAMNQRYYEEES' A
#
# COMPACT_ATOMS: atom_id res chain seq x y z
N MET A 1 8.63 1.77 -3.93
CA MET A 1 8.30 1.60 -2.49
C MET A 1 8.69 2.81 -1.64
N LYS A 2 9.83 3.48 -1.89
CA LYS A 2 10.23 4.69 -1.14
C LYS A 2 9.17 5.82 -1.24
N ASP A 3 8.47 5.94 -2.37
CA ASP A 3 7.46 7.00 -2.59
C ASP A 3 6.15 6.80 -1.84
N ILE A 4 5.75 5.55 -1.60
CA ILE A 4 4.49 5.23 -0.90
C ILE A 4 4.59 5.61 0.57
N ARG A 5 5.70 5.24 1.23
CA ARG A 5 5.92 5.57 2.65
C ARG A 5 5.97 7.09 2.88
N LEU A 6 6.62 7.82 1.98
CA LEU A 6 6.69 9.28 2.05
C LEU A 6 5.30 9.91 1.86
N LYS A 7 4.53 9.44 0.86
CA LYS A 7 3.15 9.90 0.61
C LYS A 7 2.18 9.61 1.75
N SER A 8 2.28 8.44 2.39
CA SER A 8 1.44 8.11 3.54
C SER A 8 1.73 9.03 4.73
N HIS A 9 3.01 9.32 4.98
CA HIS A 9 3.40 10.20 6.08
C HIS A 9 2.97 11.66 5.84
N THR A 10 3.05 12.15 4.60
CA THR A 10 2.56 13.50 4.27
C THR A 10 1.04 13.57 4.35
N MET A 11 0.32 12.55 3.84
CA MET A 11 -1.15 12.52 3.95
C MET A 11 -1.63 12.55 5.40
N ILE A 12 -0.99 11.81 6.31
CA ILE A 12 -1.39 11.84 7.74
C ILE A 12 -1.24 13.25 8.33
N ALA A 13 -0.19 13.98 7.97
CA ALA A 13 0.01 15.35 8.44
C ALA A 13 -1.04 16.32 7.85
N ASP A 14 -1.41 16.15 6.58
CA ASP A 14 -2.37 17.03 5.88
C ASP A 14 -3.81 16.89 6.42
N PHE A 15 -4.17 15.73 6.99
CA PHE A 15 -5.51 15.47 7.52
C PHE A 15 -5.61 15.55 9.05
N GLN A 16 -4.53 15.92 9.75
CA GLN A 16 -4.46 15.93 11.21
C GLN A 16 -5.44 16.93 11.86
N ASP A 17 -5.75 18.02 11.16
CA ASP A 17 -6.65 19.07 11.65
C ASP A 17 -8.13 18.82 11.30
N GLU A 18 -8.46 17.69 10.65
CA GLU A 18 -9.84 17.36 10.28
C GLU A 18 -10.63 16.90 11.51
N THR A 19 -11.69 17.65 11.85
CA THR A 19 -12.56 17.36 13.01
C THR A 19 -13.93 16.80 12.63
N ASP A 20 -14.30 16.76 11.34
CA ASP A 20 -15.57 16.19 10.90
C ASP A 20 -15.54 14.65 10.99
N PRO A 21 -16.37 14.02 11.84
CA PRO A 21 -16.38 12.57 12.03
C PRO A 21 -16.60 11.81 10.72
N LYS A 22 -17.47 12.30 9.85
CA LYS A 22 -17.80 11.61 8.58
C LYS A 22 -16.60 11.56 7.65
N LYS A 23 -15.84 12.64 7.63
CA LYS A 23 -14.66 12.76 6.77
C LYS A 23 -13.50 11.93 7.28
N ILE A 24 -13.36 11.82 8.60
CA ILE A 24 -12.41 10.89 9.24
C ILE A 24 -12.74 9.44 8.85
N ASP A 25 -14.01 9.02 8.93
CA ASP A 25 -14.42 7.66 8.55
C ASP A 25 -14.12 7.37 7.07
N GLU A 26 -14.36 8.33 6.17
CA GLU A 26 -14.00 8.21 4.75
C GLU A 26 -12.49 8.07 4.53
N LEU A 27 -11.68 8.85 5.26
CA LEU A 27 -10.22 8.80 5.17
C LEU A 27 -9.66 7.48 5.69
N ILE A 28 -10.22 6.95 6.78
CA ILE A 28 -9.88 5.62 7.30
C ILE A 28 -10.19 4.55 6.26
N GLY A 29 -11.38 4.56 5.66
CA GLY A 29 -11.75 3.59 4.63
C GLY A 29 -10.83 3.62 3.41
N ARG A 30 -10.39 4.82 2.98
CA ARG A 30 -9.39 4.97 1.91
C ARG A 30 -8.01 4.44 2.32
N ALA A 31 -7.58 4.71 3.55
CA ALA A 31 -6.30 4.22 4.06
C ALA A 31 -6.26 2.68 4.09
N GLU A 32 -7.33 2.04 4.58
CA GLU A 32 -7.45 0.57 4.60
C GLU A 32 -7.39 -0.04 3.20
N PHE A 33 -8.02 0.61 2.21
CA PHE A 33 -7.96 0.18 0.82
C PHE A 33 -6.52 0.21 0.27
N VAL A 34 -5.80 1.32 0.49
CA VAL A 34 -4.41 1.48 0.03
C VAL A 34 -3.50 0.45 0.68
N VAL A 35 -3.70 0.12 1.96
CA VAL A 35 -2.92 -0.92 2.66
C VAL A 35 -3.08 -2.27 1.95
N LYS A 36 -4.32 -2.68 1.64
CA LYS A 36 -4.61 -3.95 0.95
C LYS A 36 -3.98 -4.01 -0.44
N GLU A 37 -3.99 -2.91 -1.20
CA GLU A 37 -3.33 -2.85 -2.51
C GLU A 37 -1.82 -3.04 -2.39
N VAL A 38 -1.19 -2.42 -1.39
CA VAL A 38 0.25 -2.55 -1.16
C VAL A 38 0.62 -3.99 -0.77
N GLU A 39 -0.17 -4.63 0.09
CA GLU A 39 0.01 -6.04 0.46
C GLU A 39 -0.14 -6.99 -0.74
N ALA A 40 -1.14 -6.75 -1.59
CA ALA A 40 -1.35 -7.51 -2.82
C ALA A 40 -0.16 -7.33 -3.79
N LEU A 41 0.31 -6.10 -3.98
CA LEU A 41 1.48 -5.79 -4.81
C LEU A 41 2.75 -6.45 -4.28
N TYR A 42 2.96 -6.44 -2.96
CA TYR A 42 4.09 -7.12 -2.34
C TYR A 42 4.03 -8.64 -2.59
N SER A 43 2.86 -9.25 -2.41
CA SER A 43 2.63 -10.68 -2.63
C SER A 43 2.86 -11.07 -4.09
N LEU A 44 2.34 -10.29 -5.04
CA LEU A 44 2.57 -10.50 -6.47
C LEU A 44 4.05 -10.38 -6.83
N ARG A 45 4.74 -9.39 -6.29
CA ARG A 45 6.17 -9.19 -6.53
C ARG A 45 7.00 -10.35 -5.97
N LYS A 46 6.66 -10.84 -4.78
CA LYS A 46 7.28 -12.03 -4.17
C LYS A 46 7.04 -13.28 -5.02
N TYR A 47 5.80 -13.48 -5.48
CA TYR A 47 5.43 -14.58 -6.37
C TYR A 47 6.22 -14.53 -7.68
N ARG A 48 6.29 -13.37 -8.35
CA ARG A 48 7.08 -13.20 -9.59
C ARG A 48 8.56 -13.53 -9.37
N ALA A 49 9.16 -13.03 -8.29
CA ALA A 49 10.56 -13.31 -7.98
C ALA A 49 10.82 -14.79 -7.69
N MET A 50 9.88 -15.48 -7.02
CA MET A 50 9.96 -16.91 -6.78
C MET A 50 9.82 -17.70 -8.08
N ASN A 51 8.83 -17.36 -8.90
CA ASN A 51 8.59 -18.00 -10.19
C ASN A 51 9.81 -17.88 -11.12
N GLN A 52 10.44 -16.71 -11.14
CA GLN A 52 11.63 -16.47 -11.91
C GLN A 52 12.79 -17.39 -11.50
N ARG A 53 13.03 -17.57 -10.20
CA ARG A 53 14.13 -18.40 -9.70
C ARG A 53 13.96 -19.89 -9.99
N TYR A 54 12.75 -20.42 -9.84
CA TYR A 54 12.53 -21.86 -9.92
C TYR A 54 12.17 -22.35 -11.31
N TYR A 55 11.64 -21.49 -12.19
CA TYR A 55 11.17 -21.92 -13.52
C TYR A 55 11.99 -21.36 -14.70
N GLU A 56 12.94 -20.43 -14.49
CA GLU A 56 13.91 -20.04 -15.54
C GLU A 56 15.16 -20.95 -15.57
N GLU A 57 15.46 -21.71 -14.51
CA GLU A 57 16.59 -22.65 -14.48
C GLU A 57 16.28 -24.01 -15.16
N GLU A 58 15.01 -24.32 -15.45
CA GLU A 58 14.57 -25.59 -16.04
C GLU A 58 14.36 -25.55 -17.57
N SER A 59 14.62 -24.43 -18.26
CA SER A 59 14.44 -24.27 -19.72
C SER A 59 15.74 -24.16 -20.51
#